data_AF-A0A9Q1IE03-F1
#
_entry.id   AF-A0A9Q1IE03-F1
#
_cell.length_a   1.000
_cell.length_b   1.000
_cell.length_c   1.000
_cell.angle_alpha   90.00
_cell.angle_beta   90.00
_cell.angle_gamma   90.00
#
_symmetry.space_group_name_H-M   'P 1'
#
loop_
_entity.id
_entity.type
_entity.pdbx_description
1 polymer ?
#
loop_
_entity_poly.entity_id
_entity_poly.type
_entity_poly.pdbx_seq_one_letter_code
_entity_poly.pdbx_strand_id
1 'polypeptide(L)'
;MTREQIGAEKVSLQKALLYYENIHGRPVTKTERQIMKPLYDRYRLVKQILCRASTIPIIEEEEGSEDDGDSQTQISGIFRPELSTLGFSLAIDELAPSKNSTDTRLSNLHSATMQELVEQLQEAREEKKKIRKNLREFEDQFFRENGRNVQKEDRSPLAEEYNEYKHLKAKLRLLEVLISKRDSSKFI
;
A
#
# COMPACT_ATOMS: atom_id res chain seq x y z
N MET A 1 -23.24 -17.95 23.40
CA MET A 1 -22.66 -17.87 22.05
C MET A 1 -21.91 -19.17 21.80
N THR A 2 -22.45 -20.04 20.94
CA THR A 2 -21.76 -21.28 20.57
C THR A 2 -20.59 -20.97 19.62
N ARG A 3 -19.67 -21.92 19.45
CA ARG A 3 -18.50 -21.75 18.57
C ARG A 3 -18.93 -21.49 17.12
N GLU A 4 -19.98 -22.15 16.67
CA GLU A 4 -20.58 -22.03 15.34
C GLU A 4 -21.18 -20.64 15.15
N GLN A 5 -21.88 -20.12 16.16
CA GLN A 5 -22.44 -18.76 16.13
C GLN A 5 -21.33 -17.70 16.00
N ILE A 6 -20.25 -17.83 16.77
CA ILE A 6 -19.09 -16.94 16.67
C ILE A 6 -18.40 -17.06 15.31
N GLY A 7 -18.33 -18.28 14.75
CA GLY A 7 -17.82 -18.53 13.40
C GLY A 7 -18.66 -17.87 12.31
N ALA A 8 -19.99 -18.01 12.38
CA ALA A 8 -20.93 -17.37 11.46
C ALA A 8 -20.84 -15.84 11.53
N GLU A 9 -20.75 -15.29 12.74
CA GLU A 9 -20.56 -13.85 12.96
C GLU A 9 -19.25 -13.35 12.34
N LYS A 10 -18.14 -14.09 12.51
CA LYS A 10 -16.86 -13.77 11.87
C LYS A 10 -17.01 -13.60 10.36
N VAL A 11 -17.67 -14.56 9.71
CA VAL A 11 -17.89 -14.55 8.26
C VAL A 11 -18.78 -13.38 7.85
N SER A 12 -19.85 -13.11 8.61
CA SER A 12 -20.72 -11.96 8.37
C SER A 12 -19.97 -10.63 8.44
N LEU A 13 -19.14 -10.43 9.47
CA LEU A 13 -18.31 -9.24 9.64
C LEU A 13 -17.28 -9.10 8.51
N GLN A 14 -16.64 -10.19 8.08
CA GLN A 14 -15.72 -10.18 6.94
C GLN A 14 -16.43 -9.74 5.66
N LYS A 15 -17.61 -10.30 5.37
CA LYS A 15 -18.42 -9.91 4.21
C LYS A 15 -18.81 -8.44 4.25
N ALA A 16 -19.25 -7.93 5.41
CA ALA A 16 -19.61 -6.52 5.57
C ALA A 16 -18.41 -5.58 5.36
N LEU A 17 -17.23 -5.93 5.90
CA LEU A 17 -16.00 -5.15 5.73
C LEU A 17 -15.55 -5.13 4.27
N LEU A 18 -15.56 -6.27 3.58
CA LEU A 18 -15.21 -6.35 2.15
C LEU A 18 -16.22 -5.59 1.29
N TYR A 19 -17.52 -5.68 1.59
CA TYR A 19 -18.54 -4.94 0.88
C TYR A 19 -18.32 -3.42 0.97
N TYR A 20 -18.00 -2.93 2.17
CA TYR A 20 -17.63 -1.53 2.36
C TYR A 20 -16.36 -1.16 1.57
N GLU A 21 -15.29 -1.97 1.64
CA GLU A 21 -14.06 -1.71 0.88
C GLU A 21 -14.31 -1.69 -0.63
N ASN A 22 -15.19 -2.55 -1.13
CA ASN A 22 -15.54 -2.60 -2.55
C ASN A 22 -16.27 -1.34 -3.02
N ILE A 23 -17.16 -0.78 -2.19
CA ILE A 23 -17.95 0.40 -2.58
C ILE A 23 -17.18 1.69 -2.32
N HIS A 24 -16.62 1.84 -1.12
CA HIS A 24 -16.05 3.10 -0.65
C HIS A 24 -14.52 3.12 -0.70
N GLY A 25 -13.88 1.95 -0.88
CA GLY A 25 -12.45 1.82 -0.70
C GLY A 25 -12.06 1.71 0.78
N ARG A 26 -10.76 1.88 1.05
CA ARG A 26 -10.24 1.81 2.43
C ARG A 26 -10.59 3.08 3.19
N PRO A 27 -11.04 2.99 4.46
CA PRO A 27 -11.29 4.15 5.31
C PRO A 27 -10.03 5.05 5.48
N VAL A 28 -9.97 6.16 4.76
CA VAL A 28 -8.86 7.14 4.78
C VAL A 28 -9.19 8.37 5.61
N THR A 29 -10.47 8.77 5.69
CA THR A 29 -10.88 9.93 6.49
C THR A 29 -11.14 9.56 7.96
N LYS A 30 -11.09 10.56 8.85
CA LYS A 30 -11.41 10.35 10.28
C LYS A 30 -12.85 9.88 10.45
N THR A 31 -13.76 10.41 9.64
CA THR A 31 -15.19 10.09 9.67
C THR A 31 -15.45 8.65 9.23
N GLU A 32 -14.88 8.19 8.11
CA GLU A 32 -14.99 6.80 7.66
C GLU A 32 -14.45 5.82 8.70
N ARG A 33 -13.28 6.13 9.30
CA ARG A 33 -12.71 5.33 10.39
C ARG A 33 -13.66 5.23 11.58
N GLN A 34 -14.33 6.32 11.95
CA GLN A 34 -15.30 6.33 13.05
C GLN A 34 -16.53 5.47 12.73
N ILE A 35 -17.05 5.54 11.50
CA ILE A 35 -18.20 4.75 11.05
C ILE A 35 -17.87 3.26 11.04
N MET A 36 -16.66 2.88 10.59
CA MET A 36 -16.23 1.48 10.51
C MET A 36 -15.74 0.90 11.84
N LYS A 37 -15.37 1.75 12.81
CA LYS A 37 -14.79 1.34 14.10
C LYS A 37 -15.59 0.23 14.82
N PRO A 38 -16.93 0.28 14.91
CA PRO A 38 -17.71 -0.77 15.58
C PRO A 38 -17.55 -2.14 14.92
N LEU A 39 -17.49 -2.21 13.58
CA LEU A 39 -17.30 -3.46 12.84
C LEU A 39 -15.90 -4.05 13.07
N TYR A 40 -14.87 -3.20 13.05
CA TYR A 40 -13.50 -3.63 13.34
C TYR A 40 -13.33 -4.12 14.78
N ASP A 41 -13.88 -3.40 15.75
CA ASP A 41 -13.82 -3.77 17.16
C ASP A 41 -14.53 -5.10 17.41
N ARG A 42 -15.72 -5.28 16.83
CA ARG A 42 -16.47 -6.54 16.92
C ARG A 42 -15.73 -7.71 16.26
N TYR A 43 -15.16 -7.51 15.08
CA TYR A 43 -14.39 -8.55 14.38
C TYR A 43 -13.14 -8.97 15.16
N ARG A 44 -12.43 -8.00 15.77
CA ARG A 44 -11.26 -8.29 16.63
C ARG A 44 -11.65 -9.10 17.85
N LEU A 45 -12.78 -8.79 18.50
CA LEU A 45 -13.30 -9.54 19.63
C LEU A 45 -13.67 -10.97 19.23
N VAL A 46 -14.41 -11.14 18.14
CA VAL A 46 -14.77 -12.45 17.58
C VAL A 46 -13.53 -13.29 17.28
N LYS A 47 -12.51 -12.69 16.66
CA LYS A 47 -11.23 -13.35 16.39
C LYS A 47 -10.52 -13.77 17.69
N GLN A 48 -10.53 -12.93 18.71
CA GLN A 48 -9.94 -13.23 20.01
C GLN A 48 -10.66 -14.38 20.73
N ILE A 49 -12.00 -14.42 20.69
CA ILE A 49 -12.81 -15.49 21.27
C ILE A 49 -12.49 -16.82 20.59
N LEU A 50 -12.43 -16.85 19.25
CA LEU A 50 -12.09 -18.08 18.50
C LEU A 50 -10.68 -18.58 18.80
N CYS A 51 -9.70 -17.69 18.96
CA CYS A 51 -8.36 -18.08 19.35
C CYS A 51 -8.33 -18.70 20.76
N ARG A 52 -9.01 -18.08 21.73
CA ARG A 52 -9.05 -18.55 23.13
C ARG A 52 -9.86 -19.83 23.32
N ALA A 53 -10.95 -19.97 22.59
CA ALA A 53 -11.76 -21.20 22.56
C ALA A 53 -11.00 -22.37 21.91
N SER A 54 -9.85 -22.12 21.27
CA SER A 54 -8.95 -23.16 20.76
C SER A 54 -7.85 -23.56 21.75
N THR A 55 -7.69 -22.84 22.87
CA THR A 55 -6.66 -23.08 23.90
C THR A 55 -7.25 -23.55 25.24
N ILE A 56 -8.49 -24.04 25.25
CA ILE A 56 -9.04 -24.69 26.45
C ILE A 56 -8.61 -26.15 26.39
N PRO A 57 -7.71 -26.64 27.28
CA PRO A 57 -7.65 -28.07 27.56
C PRO A 57 -8.99 -28.39 28.23
N ILE A 58 -9.89 -28.99 27.45
CA ILE A 58 -11.05 -29.65 28.01
C ILE A 58 -10.45 -30.81 28.82
N ILE A 59 -10.49 -30.68 30.13
CA ILE A 59 -10.31 -31.82 31.03
C ILE A 59 -11.56 -32.66 30.76
N GLU A 60 -11.38 -33.64 29.88
CA GLU A 60 -12.30 -34.74 29.65
C GLU A 60 -12.35 -35.53 30.97
N GLU A 61 -13.43 -35.39 31.72
CA GLU A 61 -13.96 -36.53 32.45
C GLU A 61 -14.80 -37.31 31.45
N GLU A 62 -14.20 -38.40 30.96
CA GLU A 62 -14.80 -39.45 30.15
C GLU A 62 -15.88 -40.17 30.96
N GLU A 63 -17.11 -40.24 30.43
CA GLU A 63 -17.84 -41.50 30.40
C GLU A 63 -18.69 -41.58 29.13
N GLY A 64 -18.28 -42.52 28.26
CA GLY A 64 -19.16 -43.38 27.47
C GLY A 64 -19.96 -42.75 26.32
N SER A 65 -19.49 -42.96 25.09
CA SER A 65 -20.22 -43.76 24.09
C SER A 65 -19.46 -43.78 22.77
N GLU A 66 -19.21 -45.00 22.30
CA GLU A 66 -18.62 -45.36 21.01
C GLU A 66 -19.60 -45.03 19.87
N ASP A 67 -19.15 -44.35 18.81
CA ASP A 67 -19.67 -44.52 17.44
C ASP A 67 -18.69 -43.97 16.39
N ASP A 68 -18.63 -44.70 15.27
CA ASP A 68 -17.65 -44.66 14.18
C ASP A 68 -17.75 -43.44 13.25
N GLY A 69 -16.63 -43.02 12.64
CA GLY A 69 -16.69 -42.18 11.43
C GLY A 69 -15.48 -41.33 11.03
N ASP A 70 -14.57 -41.94 10.26
CA ASP A 70 -13.97 -41.42 9.02
C ASP A 70 -12.91 -40.25 9.00
N SER A 71 -11.83 -40.58 8.27
CA SER A 71 -10.77 -39.81 7.59
C SER A 71 -9.97 -38.69 8.30
N GLN A 72 -8.84 -39.15 8.84
CA GLN A 72 -7.49 -38.57 8.82
C GLN A 72 -7.23 -37.47 7.76
N THR A 73 -7.11 -36.21 8.20
CA THR A 73 -6.28 -35.20 7.51
C THR A 73 -5.32 -34.56 8.52
N GLN A 74 -4.09 -35.08 8.54
CA GLN A 74 -2.98 -34.55 9.34
C GLN A 74 -2.31 -33.41 8.56
N ILE A 75 -2.38 -32.18 9.06
CA ILE A 75 -1.36 -31.17 8.78
C ILE A 75 -1.00 -30.49 10.10
N SER A 76 -0.04 -31.09 10.78
CA SER A 76 0.62 -30.56 11.98
C SER A 76 1.74 -29.59 11.61
N GLY A 77 1.63 -28.40 12.20
CA GLY A 77 2.69 -27.53 12.70
C GLY A 77 4.15 -27.74 12.32
N ILE A 78 4.70 -26.71 11.66
CA ILE A 78 5.75 -25.81 12.19
C ILE A 78 6.86 -26.45 13.02
N PHE A 79 8.12 -26.39 12.56
CA PHE A 79 9.32 -25.89 13.28
C PHE A 79 10.54 -26.06 12.33
N ARG A 80 10.97 -25.02 11.60
CA ARG A 80 12.09 -24.09 11.90
C ARG A 80 13.42 -24.54 11.22
N PRO A 81 14.52 -23.77 11.31
CA PRO A 81 15.13 -22.91 10.27
C PRO A 81 16.41 -23.48 9.63
N GLU A 82 16.90 -22.92 8.52
CA GLU A 82 18.31 -22.88 8.02
C GLU A 82 18.25 -22.19 6.64
N LEU A 83 18.73 -20.96 6.46
CA LEU A 83 20.11 -20.63 6.07
C LEU A 83 20.62 -21.50 4.91
N SER A 84 20.54 -20.98 3.67
CA SER A 84 21.61 -21.07 2.67
C SER A 84 21.21 -20.39 1.34
N THR A 85 22.04 -19.42 0.97
CA THR A 85 22.50 -19.19 -0.41
C THR A 85 21.43 -18.84 -1.45
N LEU A 86 20.90 -17.62 -1.38
CA LEU A 86 20.39 -16.95 -2.58
C LEU A 86 21.60 -16.59 -3.46
N GLY A 87 21.85 -17.46 -4.43
CA GLY A 87 22.73 -17.23 -5.55
C GLY A 87 22.31 -15.96 -6.29
N PHE A 88 23.12 -14.93 -6.17
CA PHE A 88 23.19 -13.83 -7.12
C PHE A 88 23.52 -14.40 -8.49
N SER A 89 22.49 -14.66 -9.30
CA SER A 89 22.65 -14.89 -10.73
C SER A 89 22.60 -13.52 -11.41
N LEU A 90 23.77 -12.93 -11.59
CA LEU A 90 24.01 -11.88 -12.59
C LEU A 90 23.93 -12.56 -13.97
N ALA A 91 22.71 -12.68 -14.49
CA ALA A 91 22.52 -12.99 -15.90
C ALA A 91 22.63 -11.68 -16.68
N ILE A 92 23.84 -11.44 -17.17
CA ILE A 92 24.10 -10.58 -18.32
C ILE A 92 23.30 -11.16 -19.49
N ASP A 93 22.29 -10.43 -19.95
CA ASP A 93 21.81 -10.56 -21.32
C ASP A 93 21.70 -9.16 -21.92
N GLU A 94 22.52 -8.98 -22.94
CA GLU A 94 22.79 -7.80 -23.72
C GLU A 94 21.85 -7.78 -24.91
N LEU A 95 20.73 -7.05 -24.83
CA LEU A 95 20.19 -6.20 -25.92
C LEU A 95 18.87 -5.53 -25.51
N ALA A 96 18.92 -4.22 -25.23
CA ALA A 96 17.95 -3.20 -25.65
C ALA A 96 18.03 -1.96 -24.73
N PRO A 97 18.54 -0.79 -25.18
CA PRO A 97 18.42 0.44 -24.44
C PRO A 97 17.02 1.03 -24.71
N SER A 98 16.01 0.55 -23.99
CA SER A 98 14.68 1.16 -24.04
C SER A 98 14.16 1.36 -22.63
N LYS A 99 14.44 2.56 -22.10
CA LYS A 99 13.76 3.31 -21.01
C LYS A 99 14.74 4.30 -20.37
N ASN A 100 15.23 5.27 -21.14
CA ASN A 100 16.04 6.36 -20.60
C ASN A 100 15.42 7.75 -20.81
N SER A 101 14.13 7.89 -21.18
CA SER A 101 13.51 9.24 -21.27
C SER A 101 13.66 10.06 -19.98
N THR A 102 13.61 9.40 -18.82
CA THR A 102 13.87 10.02 -17.51
C THR A 102 15.32 10.37 -17.29
N ASP A 103 16.24 9.56 -17.81
CA ASP A 103 17.68 9.78 -17.73
C ASP A 103 18.09 10.97 -18.61
N THR A 104 17.49 11.09 -19.81
CA THR A 104 17.70 12.21 -20.75
C THR A 104 17.20 13.55 -20.19
N ARG A 105 16.09 13.56 -19.43
CA ARG A 105 15.56 14.81 -18.83
C ARG A 105 16.35 15.30 -17.61
N LEU A 106 16.99 14.39 -16.85
CA LEU A 106 17.78 14.75 -15.67
C LEU A 106 19.26 15.04 -16.01
N SER A 107 19.79 14.42 -17.07
CA SER A 107 21.19 14.60 -17.50
C SER A 107 21.51 16.03 -17.97
N ASN A 108 20.52 16.79 -18.46
CA ASN A 108 20.71 18.20 -18.84
C ASN A 108 20.95 19.14 -17.64
N LEU A 109 20.74 18.68 -16.39
CA LEU A 109 20.93 19.50 -15.19
C LEU A 109 22.39 19.71 -14.81
N HIS A 110 23.28 18.79 -15.21
CA HIS A 110 24.69 18.86 -14.81
C HIS A 110 25.44 20.03 -15.47
N SER A 111 25.05 20.40 -16.68
CA SER A 111 25.67 21.47 -17.46
C SER A 111 25.01 22.84 -17.27
N ALA A 112 23.85 22.91 -16.61
CA ALA A 112 23.11 24.16 -16.39
C ALA A 112 23.89 25.12 -15.47
N THR A 113 23.83 26.42 -15.75
CA THR A 113 24.39 27.49 -14.91
C THR A 113 23.64 27.62 -13.58
N MET A 114 24.19 28.38 -12.62
CA MET A 114 23.51 28.57 -11.32
C MET A 114 22.14 29.25 -11.48
N GLN A 115 22.05 30.27 -12.33
CA GLN A 115 20.81 30.99 -12.58
C GLN A 115 19.75 30.07 -13.20
N GLU A 116 20.14 29.25 -14.17
CA GLU A 116 19.26 28.25 -14.80
C GLU A 116 18.81 27.17 -13.81
N LEU A 117 19.67 26.72 -12.88
CA LEU A 117 19.27 25.76 -11.84
C LEU A 117 18.19 26.34 -10.91
N VAL A 118 18.31 27.61 -10.53
CA VAL A 118 17.32 28.28 -9.67
C VAL A 118 15.99 28.48 -10.42
N GLU A 119 16.05 28.87 -11.69
CA GLU A 119 14.87 29.00 -12.55
C GLU A 119 14.14 27.66 -12.72
N GLN A 120 14.87 26.59 -13.05
CA GLN A 120 14.29 25.24 -13.17
C GLN A 120 13.75 24.70 -11.84
N LEU A 121 14.31 25.12 -10.70
CA LEU A 121 13.78 24.78 -9.38
C LEU A 121 12.41 25.45 -9.15
N GLN A 122 12.29 26.72 -9.52
CA GLN A 122 11.04 27.46 -9.42
C GLN A 122 9.97 26.88 -10.35
N GLU A 123 10.33 26.63 -11.61
CA GLU A 123 9.44 25.99 -12.60
C GLU A 123 8.96 24.62 -12.10
N ALA A 124 9.88 23.75 -11.64
CA ALA A 124 9.51 22.43 -11.11
C ALA A 124 8.62 22.51 -9.85
N ARG A 125 8.73 23.59 -9.05
CA ARG A 125 7.83 23.84 -7.90
C ARG A 125 6.42 24.20 -8.36
N GLU A 126 6.31 25.06 -9.36
CA GLU A 126 5.04 25.49 -9.93
C GLU A 126 4.33 24.35 -10.66
N GLU A 127 5.05 23.59 -11.48
CA GLU A 127 4.53 22.38 -12.13
C GLU A 127 4.03 21.37 -11.10
N LYS A 128 4.82 21.09 -10.04
CA LYS A 128 4.40 20.19 -8.96
C LYS A 128 3.15 20.69 -8.25
N LYS A 129 3.00 22.00 -8.09
CA LYS A 129 1.79 22.62 -7.50
C LYS A 129 0.59 22.43 -8.42
N LYS A 130 0.75 22.62 -9.74
CA LYS A 130 -0.29 22.41 -10.75
C LYS A 130 -0.74 20.95 -10.78
N ILE A 131 0.19 20.00 -10.82
CA ILE A 131 -0.14 18.56 -10.80
C ILE A 131 -0.86 18.19 -9.51
N ARG A 132 -0.41 18.66 -8.34
CA ARG A 132 -1.12 18.42 -7.07
C ARG A 132 -2.54 18.99 -7.05
N LYS A 133 -2.78 20.09 -7.77
CA LYS A 133 -4.12 20.66 -7.91
C LYS A 133 -4.98 19.77 -8.81
N ASN A 134 -4.46 19.38 -9.99
CA ASN A 134 -5.17 18.49 -10.92
C ASN A 134 -5.53 17.14 -10.28
N LEU A 135 -4.59 16.49 -9.59
CA LEU A 135 -4.83 15.24 -8.87
C LEU A 135 -5.97 15.36 -7.85
N ARG A 136 -6.05 16.48 -7.12
CA ARG A 136 -7.15 16.73 -6.17
C ARG A 136 -8.46 17.02 -6.88
N GLU A 137 -8.44 17.83 -7.93
CA GLU A 137 -9.65 18.16 -8.69
C GLU A 137 -10.29 16.91 -9.29
N PHE A 138 -9.48 15.96 -9.74
CA PHE A 138 -9.98 14.66 -10.16
C PHE A 138 -10.56 13.85 -9.01
N GLU A 139 -9.84 13.71 -7.88
CA GLU A 139 -10.36 12.97 -6.72
C GLU A 139 -11.69 13.56 -6.23
N ASP A 140 -11.80 14.89 -6.22
CA ASP A 140 -13.00 15.61 -5.83
C ASP A 140 -14.13 15.46 -6.85
N GLN A 141 -13.84 15.57 -8.16
CA GLN A 141 -14.84 15.38 -9.22
C GLN A 141 -15.35 13.94 -9.21
N PHE A 142 -14.44 12.97 -9.13
CA PHE A 142 -14.75 11.55 -9.05
C PHE A 142 -15.63 11.25 -7.84
N PHE A 143 -15.32 11.85 -6.68
CA PHE A 143 -16.13 11.68 -5.48
C PHE A 143 -17.54 12.29 -5.66
N ARG A 144 -17.65 13.47 -6.27
CA ARG A 144 -18.94 14.12 -6.55
C ARG A 144 -19.81 13.33 -7.52
N GLU A 145 -19.21 12.77 -8.57
CA GLU A 145 -19.92 12.03 -9.61
C GLU A 145 -20.28 10.61 -9.18
N ASN A 146 -19.33 9.89 -8.59
CA ASN A 146 -19.47 8.47 -8.31
C ASN A 146 -19.88 8.18 -6.85
N GLY A 147 -19.85 9.19 -5.96
CA GLY A 147 -20.17 9.02 -4.54
C GLY A 147 -19.19 8.13 -3.76
N ARG A 148 -18.05 7.79 -4.36
CA ARG A 148 -17.00 6.93 -3.79
C ARG A 148 -15.61 7.47 -4.09
N ASN A 149 -14.62 7.05 -3.29
CA ASN A 149 -13.22 7.42 -3.51
C ASN A 149 -12.63 6.68 -4.72
N VAL A 150 -11.63 7.30 -5.35
CA VAL A 150 -10.87 6.73 -6.48
C VAL A 150 -10.17 5.44 -6.04
N GLN A 151 -10.51 4.31 -6.67
CA GLN A 151 -9.85 3.03 -6.44
C GLN A 151 -8.64 2.85 -7.36
N LYS A 152 -7.90 1.74 -7.26
CA LYS A 152 -6.65 1.55 -8.01
C LYS A 152 -6.92 1.48 -9.52
N GLU A 153 -8.05 0.88 -9.86
CA GLU A 153 -8.56 0.63 -11.20
C GLU A 153 -8.95 1.96 -11.86
N ASP A 154 -9.45 2.92 -11.09
CA ASP A 154 -9.87 4.25 -11.56
C ASP A 154 -8.71 5.24 -11.72
N ARG A 155 -7.48 4.87 -11.36
CA ARG A 155 -6.30 5.77 -11.46
C ARG A 155 -5.71 5.84 -12.86
N SER A 156 -6.12 4.95 -13.76
CA SER A 156 -5.60 4.90 -15.13
C SER A 156 -5.65 6.25 -15.87
N PRO A 157 -6.72 7.06 -15.77
CA PRO A 157 -6.80 8.36 -16.42
C PRO A 157 -5.78 9.39 -15.90
N LEU A 158 -5.18 9.19 -14.72
CA LEU A 158 -4.16 10.08 -14.15
C LEU A 158 -2.77 9.46 -14.09
N ALA A 159 -2.55 8.36 -14.82
CA ALA A 159 -1.27 7.69 -14.80
C ALA A 159 -0.13 8.63 -15.19
N GLU A 160 -0.37 9.51 -16.17
CA GLU A 160 0.59 10.51 -16.65
C GLU A 160 0.92 11.52 -15.55
N GLU A 161 -0.08 12.17 -14.96
CA GLU A 161 0.10 13.15 -13.88
C GLU A 161 0.76 12.56 -12.64
N TYR A 162 0.42 11.31 -12.29
CA TYR A 162 1.07 10.61 -11.19
C TYR A 162 2.55 10.34 -11.47
N ASN A 163 2.88 9.93 -12.70
CA ASN A 163 4.26 9.71 -13.12
C ASN A 163 5.03 11.04 -13.12
N GLU A 164 4.46 12.10 -13.68
CA GLU A 164 5.04 13.44 -13.68
C GLU A 164 5.27 13.96 -12.27
N TYR A 165 4.31 13.82 -11.34
CA TYR A 165 4.50 14.20 -9.94
C TYR A 165 5.70 13.48 -9.30
N LYS A 166 5.84 12.18 -9.57
CA LYS A 166 6.97 11.38 -9.07
C LYS A 166 8.29 11.86 -9.67
N HIS A 167 8.31 12.18 -10.96
CA HIS A 167 9.48 12.73 -11.64
C HIS A 167 9.86 14.11 -11.11
N LEU A 168 8.90 15.02 -10.93
CA LEU A 168 9.15 16.34 -10.36
C LEU A 168 9.67 16.26 -8.93
N LYS A 169 9.18 15.31 -8.13
CA LYS A 169 9.72 15.08 -6.78
C LYS A 169 11.20 14.68 -6.82
N ALA A 170 11.61 13.88 -7.80
CA ALA A 170 13.03 13.52 -7.99
C ALA A 170 13.84 14.71 -8.53
N LYS A 171 13.33 15.43 -9.56
CA LYS A 171 13.96 16.62 -10.15
C LYS A 171 14.21 17.70 -9.09
N LEU A 172 13.23 18.00 -8.24
CA LEU A 172 13.37 18.98 -7.16
C LEU A 172 14.47 18.61 -6.17
N ARG A 173 14.53 17.36 -5.74
CA ARG A 173 15.60 16.89 -4.84
C ARG A 173 16.97 17.05 -5.49
N LEU A 174 17.10 16.68 -6.76
CA LEU A 174 18.36 16.82 -7.48
C LEU A 174 18.78 18.30 -7.61
N LEU A 175 17.84 19.19 -7.98
CA LEU A 175 18.09 20.63 -8.07
C LEU A 175 18.52 21.22 -6.72
N GLU A 176 17.82 20.88 -5.63
CA GLU A 176 18.17 21.32 -4.27
C GLU A 176 19.60 20.89 -3.88
N VAL A 177 19.99 19.65 -4.21
CA VAL A 177 21.34 19.12 -3.96
C VAL A 177 22.39 19.84 -4.81
N LEU A 178 22.13 20.04 -6.11
CA LEU A 178 23.07 20.70 -7.03
C LEU A 178 23.32 22.16 -6.64
N ILE A 179 22.28 22.88 -6.24
CA ILE A 179 22.38 24.26 -5.75
C ILE A 179 23.18 24.28 -4.45
N SER A 180 22.82 23.43 -3.47
CA SER A 180 23.54 23.35 -2.19
C SER A 180 25.04 23.05 -2.35
N LYS A 181 25.40 22.17 -3.30
CA LYS A 181 26.79 21.84 -3.60
C LYS A 181 27.57 23.01 -4.22
N ARG A 182 26.93 23.81 -5.07
CA ARG A 182 27.57 24.96 -5.72
C ARG A 182 27.67 26.17 -4.80
N ASP A 183 26.70 26.37 -3.91
CA ASP A 183 26.77 27.45 -2.93
C ASP A 183 27.83 27.15 -1.86
N SER A 184 27.95 25.91 -1.40
CA SER A 184 29.07 25.52 -0.51
C SER A 184 30.45 25.68 -1.17
N SER A 185 30.57 25.48 -2.49
CA SER A 185 31.80 25.71 -3.24
C SER A 185 32.22 27.19 -3.36
N LYS A 186 31.33 28.15 -3.08
CA LYS A 186 31.65 29.59 -3.08
C LYS A 186 32.23 30.08 -1.75
N PHE A 187 32.12 29.28 -0.69
CA PHE A 187 32.58 29.60 0.66
C PHE A 187 33.88 28.89 1.05
N ILE A 188 34.58 28.29 0.09
CA ILE A 188 35.92 27.69 0.21
C ILE A 188 36.85 28.49 -0.70
#